data_AF-A0A950AAI0-F1
#
_entry.id   AF-A0A950AAI0-F1
#
_cell.length_a   1.000
_cell.length_b   1.000
_cell.length_c   1.000
_cell.angle_alpha   90.00
_cell.angle_beta   90.00
_cell.angle_gamma   90.00
#
_symmetry.space_group_name_H-M   'P 1'
#
loop_
_entity.id
_entity.type
_entity.pdbx_description
1 polymer ?
#
loop_
_entity_poly.entity_id
_entity_poly.type
_entity_poly.pdbx_seq_one_letter_code
_entity_poly.pdbx_strand_id
1 'polypeptide(L)' 'NVFVAADSNHGYKMIAVGREIARVLAGEHSSLLHPFRFERFATGDLHPVSHSPYPWS' A
#
# COMPACT_ATOMS: atom_id res chain seq x y z
N ASN A 1 3.54 -19.32 -1.69
CA ASN A 1 3.35 -17.93 -2.14
C ASN A 1 2.14 -17.36 -1.43
N VAL A 2 2.33 -16.37 -0.56
CA VAL A 2 1.27 -15.74 0.24
C VAL A 2 1.35 -14.23 0.02
N PHE A 3 0.20 -13.57 -0.06
CA PHE A 3 0.08 -12.12 -0.11
C PHE A 3 -0.81 -11.66 1.04
N VAL A 4 -0.42 -10.58 1.71
CA VAL A 4 -1.17 -10.02 2.84
C VAL A 4 -1.54 -8.58 2.48
N ALA A 5 -2.84 -8.31 2.44
CA ALA A 5 -3.39 -6.97 2.48
C ALA A 5 -3.95 -6.73 3.88
N ALA A 6 -3.31 -5.85 4.65
CA ALA A 6 -3.75 -5.44 5.97
C ALA A 6 -4.07 -3.95 5.95
N ASP A 7 -5.25 -3.58 6.44
CA ASP A 7 -5.72 -2.19 6.45
C ASP A 7 -6.13 -1.75 7.86
N SER A 8 -6.08 -0.43 8.09
CA SER A 8 -6.42 0.19 9.37
C SER A 8 -7.83 0.78 9.34
N ASN A 9 -8.86 -0.05 9.11
CA ASN A 9 -10.29 0.31 9.12
C ASN A 9 -10.73 1.28 8.00
N HIS A 10 -10.03 1.25 6.87
CA HIS A 10 -10.31 2.08 5.70
C HIS A 10 -10.54 1.25 4.42
N GLY A 11 -10.53 -0.08 4.52
CA GLY A 11 -10.60 -1.00 3.38
C GLY A 11 -11.82 -0.81 2.48
N TYR A 12 -12.98 -0.44 3.04
CA TYR A 12 -14.22 -0.29 2.27
C TYR A 12 -14.12 0.74 1.14
N LYS A 13 -13.60 1.95 1.44
CA LYS A 13 -13.39 2.99 0.40
C LYS A 13 -12.24 2.65 -0.56
N MET A 14 -11.41 1.68 -0.19
CA MET A 14 -10.25 1.23 -0.96
C MET A 14 -10.53 -0.02 -1.79
N ILE A 15 -11.79 -0.37 -2.04
CA ILE A 15 -12.16 -1.61 -2.76
C ILE A 15 -11.49 -1.76 -4.13
N ALA A 16 -11.18 -0.65 -4.81
CA ALA A 16 -10.46 -0.65 -6.09
C ALA A 16 -9.01 -1.17 -5.99
N VAL A 17 -8.42 -1.23 -4.78
CA VAL A 17 -7.06 -1.75 -4.53
C VAL A 17 -6.92 -3.21 -4.93
N GLY A 18 -8.00 -4.00 -4.94
CA GLY A 18 -7.96 -5.40 -5.38
C GLY A 18 -7.37 -5.57 -6.79
N ARG A 19 -7.64 -4.62 -7.71
CA ARG A 19 -7.05 -4.61 -9.05
C ARG A 19 -5.53 -4.42 -9.02
N GLU A 20 -5.05 -3.53 -8.15
CA GLU A 20 -3.62 -3.27 -8.00
C GLU A 20 -2.89 -4.47 -7.39
N ILE A 21 -3.52 -5.17 -6.44
CA ILE A 21 -3.00 -6.41 -5.88
C ILE A 21 -2.88 -7.49 -6.97
N ALA A 22 -3.90 -7.64 -7.81
CA ALA A 22 -3.88 -8.61 -8.91
C ALA A 22 -2.71 -8.36 -9.89
N ARG A 23 -2.43 -7.09 -10.22
CA ARG A 23 -1.26 -6.71 -11.03
C ARG A 23 0.05 -7.14 -10.37
N VAL A 24 0.22 -6.85 -9.08
CA VAL A 24 1.43 -7.24 -8.34
C VAL A 24 1.60 -8.76 -8.31
N LEU A 25 0.52 -9.51 -8.08
CA LEU A 25 0.52 -10.97 -8.11
C LEU A 25 0.86 -11.54 -9.50
N ALA A 26 0.53 -10.82 -10.58
CA ALA A 26 0.92 -11.15 -11.94
C ALA A 26 2.39 -10.79 -12.27
N GLY A 27 3.14 -10.24 -11.31
CA GLY A 27 4.53 -9.81 -11.49
C GLY A 27 4.70 -8.39 -12.02
N GLU A 28 3.61 -7.63 -12.14
CA GLU A 28 3.67 -6.22 -12.53
C GLU A 28 4.01 -5.31 -11.33
N HIS A 29 4.38 -4.06 -11.63
CA HIS A 29 4.59 -3.03 -10.62
C HIS A 29 3.34 -2.17 -10.44
N SER A 30 2.98 -1.87 -9.18
CA SER A 30 1.95 -0.87 -8.85
C SER A 30 2.58 0.27 -8.06
N SER A 31 2.61 1.46 -8.66
CA SER A 31 3.11 2.67 -8.01
C SER A 31 2.26 3.09 -6.80
N LEU A 32 0.98 2.74 -6.81
CA LEU A 32 0.05 2.99 -5.69
C LEU A 32 0.38 2.10 -4.49
N LEU A 33 0.68 0.82 -4.71
CA LEU A 33 0.98 -0.13 -3.63
C LEU A 33 2.44 -0.10 -3.19
N HIS A 34 3.34 0.39 -4.04
CA HIS A 34 4.78 0.41 -3.76
C HIS A 34 5.11 0.92 -2.35
N PRO A 35 4.57 2.05 -1.85
CA PRO A 35 4.92 2.56 -0.53
C PRO A 35 4.42 1.73 0.66
N PHE A 36 3.57 0.73 0.42
CA PHE A 36 2.96 -0.14 1.44
C PHE A 36 3.63 -1.52 1.51
N ARG A 37 4.63 -1.79 0.66
CA ARG A 37 5.39 -3.05 0.71
C ARG A 37 6.08 -3.20 2.07
N PHE A 38 6.08 -4.43 2.58
CA PHE A 38 6.73 -4.74 3.86
C PHE A 38 8.25 -4.51 3.81
N GLU A 39 8.88 -4.73 2.65
CA GLU A 39 10.31 -4.53 2.44
C GLU A 39 10.81 -3.11 2.77
N ARG A 40 9.94 -2.10 2.74
CA ARG A 40 10.31 -0.70 3.05
C ARG A 40 11.03 -0.55 4.39
N PHE A 41 10.69 -1.40 5.36
CA PHE A 41 11.31 -1.38 6.68
C PHE A 41 12.77 -1.87 6.65
N ALA A 42 13.08 -2.82 5.78
CA ALA A 42 14.44 -3.34 5.61
C ALA A 42 15.31 -2.37 4.81
N THR A 43 14.75 -1.71 3.79
CA THR A 43 15.47 -0.77 2.92
C THR A 43 15.55 0.65 3.49
N GLY A 44 14.78 0.97 4.52
CA GLY A 44 14.69 2.32 5.09
C GLY A 44 13.88 3.29 4.24
N ASP A 45 13.06 2.80 3.32
CA ASP A 45 12.21 3.64 2.47
C ASP A 45 11.07 4.25 3.28
N LEU A 46 11.00 5.59 3.27
CA LEU A 46 9.98 6.33 4.01
C LEU A 46 8.61 6.23 3.34
N HIS A 47 7.56 6.21 4.18
CA HIS A 47 6.20 6.33 3.68
C HIS A 47 5.94 7.79 3.22
N PRO A 48 5.16 8.01 2.15
CA PRO A 48 4.78 9.34 1.71
C PRO A 48 4.11 10.13 2.83
N VAL A 49 4.51 11.39 2.98
CA VAL A 49 3.90 12.30 3.93
C VAL A 49 2.52 12.72 3.40
N SER A 50 1.51 12.58 4.24
CA SER A 50 0.17 13.07 3.95
C SER A 50 0.18 14.59 3.82
N HIS A 51 -0.45 15.13 2.77
CA HIS A 51 -0.74 16.57 2.65
C HIS A 51 -2.06 16.97 3.33
N SER A 52 -2.62 16.10 4.17
CA SER A 52 -3.82 16.41 4.94
C SER A 52 -3.54 17.58 5.90
N PRO A 53 -4.42 18.58 5.98
CA PRO A 53 -4.30 19.68 6.96
C PRO A 53 -4.56 19.22 8.40
N TYR A 54 -5.02 17.99 8.59
CA TYR A 54 -5.26 17.40 9.91
C TYR A 54 -4.01 16.67 10.41
N PRO A 55 -3.65 16.79 11.71
CA PRO A 55 -2.36 16.36 12.27
C PRO A 55 -2.20 14.85 12.45
N TRP A 56 -2.94 14.04 11.71
CA TRP A 56 -2.83 12.59 11.74
C TRP A 56 -1.94 12.12 10.59
N SER A 57 -0.70 11.78 10.92
CA SER A 57 0.26 11.02 10.12
C SER A 57 0.49 9.66 10.74
#